data_AF-A0A382WS58-F1
#
_entry.id   AF-A0A382WS58-F1
#
_cell.length_a   1.000
_cell.length_b   1.000
_cell.length_c   1.000
_cell.angle_alpha   90.00
_cell.angle_beta   90.00
_cell.angle_gamma   90.00
#
_symmetry.space_group_name_H-M   'P 1'
#
loop_
_entity.id
_entity.type
_entity.pdbx_description
1 polymer ?
#
loop_
_entity_poly.entity_id
_entity_poly.type
_entity_poly.pdbx_seq_one_letter_code
_entity_poly.pdbx_strand_id
1 'polypeptide(L)'
;IKLETKIAQDALNSVLKAVNLVDRKLKLIDRRKMSIANKIGDIVRDLPILDFMAPYFKVEQVVLPDIKYNVNFASVPEVDRCKSCHLGIDNPDYKDAEQPFTTHPNLELYLTSSSKHTYEDFGCTSCHAGRGRGTDFTSATHTPSSPEQRAEWEEKYDWHEMHHWLKPMLPTKYSEASCFKCHQDEANIAHADKLTMGLTLIEKNGCNGCHKIKSLESRRKAGPDLARINEKVNKDWVAKWIKDPKGFRHDTRMPSFFGQSNNSDTNSVLRNDTE
;
A
#
# COMPACT_ATOMS: atom_id res chain seq x y z
N ILE A 1 -21.95 27.89 39.28
CA ILE A 1 -22.76 28.71 38.33
C ILE A 1 -21.96 29.83 37.66
N LYS A 2 -21.73 31.03 38.26
CA LYS A 2 -21.06 32.15 37.54
C LYS A 2 -19.64 31.87 37.01
N LEU A 3 -18.85 31.10 37.77
CA LEU A 3 -17.49 30.72 37.37
C LEU A 3 -17.50 29.70 36.23
N GLU A 4 -18.35 28.69 36.32
CA GLU A 4 -18.54 27.65 35.28
C GLU A 4 -19.08 28.25 33.98
N THR A 5 -20.04 29.18 34.05
CA THR A 5 -20.54 29.89 32.86
C THR A 5 -19.45 30.72 32.19
N LYS A 6 -18.53 31.32 32.97
CA LYS A 6 -17.41 32.08 32.42
C LYS A 6 -16.39 31.17 31.73
N ILE A 7 -16.04 30.05 32.37
CA ILE A 7 -15.15 29.04 31.79
C ILE A 7 -15.73 28.48 30.48
N ALA A 8 -17.03 28.18 30.45
CA ALA A 8 -17.72 27.73 29.25
C ALA A 8 -17.75 28.81 28.15
N GLN A 9 -17.97 30.08 28.51
CA GLN A 9 -17.94 31.20 27.57
C GLN A 9 -16.54 31.42 26.98
N ASP A 10 -15.50 31.31 27.80
CA ASP A 10 -14.11 31.46 27.38
C ASP A 10 -13.68 30.31 26.46
N ALA A 11 -14.10 29.07 26.75
CA ALA A 11 -13.92 27.92 25.87
C ALA A 11 -14.65 28.09 24.54
N LEU A 12 -15.91 28.55 24.56
CA LEU A 12 -16.69 28.84 23.35
C LEU A 12 -16.01 29.92 22.50
N ASN A 13 -15.56 31.01 23.11
CA ASN A 13 -14.87 32.09 22.42
C ASN A 13 -13.54 31.62 21.80
N SER A 14 -12.80 30.74 22.48
CA SER A 14 -11.60 30.11 21.94
C SER A 14 -11.90 29.30 20.67
N VAL A 15 -12.93 28.44 20.73
CA VAL A 15 -13.37 27.64 19.58
C VAL A 15 -13.87 28.53 18.43
N LEU A 16 -14.70 29.55 18.73
CA LEU A 16 -15.19 30.49 17.73
C LEU A 16 -14.05 31.26 17.05
N LYS A 17 -12.99 31.61 17.80
CA LYS A 17 -11.80 32.24 17.22
C LYS A 17 -11.09 31.30 16.24
N ALA A 18 -10.93 30.02 16.60
CA ALA A 18 -10.35 29.02 15.71
C ALA A 18 -11.21 28.81 14.45
N VAL A 19 -12.53 28.67 14.61
CA VAL A 19 -13.49 28.53 13.49
C VAL A 19 -13.42 29.74 12.56
N ASN A 20 -13.43 30.97 13.10
CA ASN A 20 -13.32 32.19 12.29
C ASN A 20 -11.98 32.27 11.54
N LEU A 21 -10.90 31.78 12.14
CA LEU A 21 -9.59 31.75 11.50
C LEU A 21 -9.56 30.73 10.35
N VAL A 22 -10.16 29.56 10.54
CA VAL A 22 -10.33 28.55 9.48
C VAL A 22 -11.23 29.07 8.36
N ASP A 23 -12.36 29.70 8.68
CA ASP A 23 -13.28 30.28 7.68
C ASP A 23 -12.60 31.36 6.81
N ARG A 24 -11.79 32.23 7.43
CA ARG A 24 -10.99 33.21 6.69
C ARG A 24 -9.98 32.52 5.77
N LYS A 25 -9.29 31.47 6.24
CA LYS A 25 -8.37 30.69 5.40
C LYS A 25 -9.10 30.04 4.22
N LEU A 26 -10.27 29.44 4.46
CA LEU A 26 -11.06 28.81 3.41
C LEU A 26 -11.50 29.81 2.33
N LYS A 27 -11.86 31.05 2.70
CA LYS A 27 -12.17 32.12 1.73
C LYS A 27 -10.99 32.58 0.88
N LEU A 28 -9.76 32.24 1.28
CA LEU A 28 -8.53 32.55 0.52
C LEU A 28 -8.03 31.36 -0.30
N ILE A 29 -8.31 30.13 0.13
CA ILE A 29 -7.68 28.91 -0.40
C ILE A 29 -8.67 28.07 -1.22
N ASP A 30 -9.94 27.97 -0.80
CA ASP A 30 -10.93 27.13 -1.48
C ASP A 30 -11.63 27.90 -2.60
N ARG A 31 -11.36 27.53 -3.86
CA ARG A 31 -11.97 28.13 -5.06
C ARG A 31 -13.50 28.13 -5.04
N ARG A 32 -14.13 27.23 -4.27
CA ARG A 32 -15.60 27.22 -4.10
C ARG A 32 -16.10 28.33 -3.17
N LYS A 33 -15.29 28.77 -2.20
CA LYS A 33 -15.61 29.76 -1.17
C LYS A 33 -14.95 31.13 -1.39
N MET A 34 -14.03 31.24 -2.35
CA MET A 34 -13.33 32.47 -2.69
C MET A 34 -14.25 33.54 -3.30
N SER A 35 -13.92 34.80 -3.04
CA SER A 35 -14.52 35.95 -3.73
C SER A 35 -14.11 35.97 -5.21
N ILE A 36 -14.88 36.66 -6.05
CA ILE A 36 -14.58 36.77 -7.49
C ILE A 36 -13.20 37.40 -7.73
N ALA A 37 -12.84 38.42 -6.95
CA ALA A 37 -11.51 39.06 -7.04
C ALA A 37 -10.37 38.07 -6.73
N ASN A 38 -10.54 37.23 -5.71
CA ASN A 38 -9.56 36.20 -5.36
C ASN A 38 -9.45 35.13 -6.45
N LYS A 39 -10.57 34.75 -7.10
CA LYS A 39 -10.56 33.81 -8.24
C LYS A 39 -9.77 34.35 -9.43
N ILE A 40 -9.91 35.65 -9.72
CA ILE A 40 -9.14 36.30 -10.80
C ILE A 40 -7.65 36.33 -10.43
N GLY A 41 -7.32 36.63 -9.17
CA GLY A 41 -5.95 36.55 -8.67
C GLY A 41 -5.34 35.16 -8.80
N ASP A 42 -6.12 34.11 -8.54
CA ASP A 42 -5.72 32.71 -8.74
C ASP A 42 -5.40 32.41 -10.21
N ILE A 43 -6.23 32.86 -11.15
CA ILE A 43 -5.99 32.68 -12.59
C ILE A 43 -4.67 33.34 -13.03
N VAL A 44 -4.36 34.53 -12.49
CA VAL A 44 -3.09 35.22 -12.77
C VAL A 44 -1.91 34.45 -12.18
N ARG A 45 -2.07 33.87 -10.98
CA ARG A 45 -1.04 33.05 -10.34
C ARG A 45 -0.76 31.75 -11.09
N ASP A 46 -1.80 31.15 -11.66
CA ASP A 46 -1.74 29.93 -12.48
C ASP A 46 -1.09 30.18 -13.87
N LEU A 47 -0.67 31.40 -14.20
CA LEU A 47 0.07 31.67 -15.45
C LEU A 47 1.42 30.92 -15.43
N PRO A 48 1.84 30.31 -16.55
CA PRO A 48 2.96 29.36 -16.58
C PRO A 48 4.26 29.84 -15.92
N ILE A 49 4.61 31.12 -16.06
CA ILE A 49 5.83 31.69 -15.47
C ILE A 49 5.67 31.90 -13.96
N LEU A 50 4.51 32.38 -13.52
CA LEU A 50 4.24 32.65 -12.10
C LEU A 50 4.04 31.35 -11.31
N ASP A 51 3.36 30.36 -11.89
CA ASP A 51 3.23 29.03 -11.31
C ASP A 51 4.58 28.31 -11.23
N PHE A 52 5.46 28.45 -12.23
CA PHE A 52 6.82 27.93 -12.14
C PHE A 52 7.63 28.57 -10.99
N MET A 53 7.51 29.89 -10.79
CA MET A 53 8.25 30.61 -9.74
C MET A 53 7.69 30.35 -8.32
N ALA A 54 6.37 30.18 -8.19
CA ALA A 54 5.69 30.03 -6.92
C ALA A 54 4.49 29.08 -7.03
N PRO A 55 4.73 27.77 -7.25
CA PRO A 55 3.66 26.81 -7.51
C PRO A 55 2.78 26.66 -6.28
N TYR A 56 1.48 26.62 -6.51
CA TYR A 56 0.50 26.39 -5.45
C TYR A 56 0.60 24.95 -4.92
N PHE A 57 0.73 23.97 -5.81
CA PHE A 57 0.93 22.57 -5.48
C PHE A 57 2.41 22.25 -5.44
N LYS A 58 2.94 21.99 -4.25
CA LYS A 58 4.31 21.50 -4.09
C LYS A 58 4.29 19.99 -3.99
N VAL A 59 4.98 19.35 -4.92
CA VAL A 59 5.24 17.91 -4.85
C VAL A 59 6.24 17.68 -3.72
N GLU A 60 5.78 17.04 -2.66
CA GLU A 60 6.67 16.51 -1.62
C GLU A 60 7.37 15.28 -2.17
N GLN A 61 8.69 15.29 -2.16
CA GLN A 61 9.51 14.17 -2.61
C GLN A 61 10.58 13.82 -1.58
N VAL A 62 10.75 12.53 -1.35
CA VAL A 62 11.86 11.96 -0.59
C VAL A 62 12.69 11.08 -1.51
N VAL A 63 14.00 11.26 -1.48
CA VAL A 63 14.95 10.43 -2.23
C VAL A 63 15.54 9.42 -1.27
N LEU A 64 15.33 8.14 -1.54
CA LEU A 64 15.77 7.04 -0.68
C LEU A 64 17.15 6.56 -1.17
N PRO A 65 18.26 6.88 -0.48
CA PRO A 65 19.60 6.58 -0.99
C PRO A 65 19.90 5.08 -1.02
N ASP A 66 19.39 4.33 -0.04
CA ASP A 66 19.69 2.91 0.16
C ASP A 66 18.73 1.99 -0.62
N ILE A 67 17.54 2.49 -0.96
CA ILE A 67 16.57 1.76 -1.77
C ILE A 67 16.79 2.11 -3.23
N LYS A 68 17.23 1.13 -4.03
CA LYS A 68 17.57 1.34 -5.44
C LYS A 68 16.57 0.68 -6.39
N TYR A 69 16.26 1.41 -7.44
CA TYR A 69 15.51 0.97 -8.60
C TYR A 69 16.46 0.71 -9.78
N ASN A 70 16.38 -0.49 -10.37
CA ASN A 70 17.18 -0.83 -11.54
C ASN A 70 16.48 -0.36 -12.83
N VAL A 71 17.13 0.56 -13.54
CA VAL A 71 16.70 1.10 -14.84
C VAL A 71 17.52 0.49 -15.98
N ASN A 72 17.46 -0.84 -16.17
CA ASN A 72 18.18 -1.65 -17.19
C ASN A 72 19.73 -1.50 -17.25
N PHE A 73 20.25 -0.29 -17.29
CA PHE A 73 21.66 0.10 -17.46
C PHE A 73 22.25 0.81 -16.23
N ALA A 74 21.43 1.15 -15.23
CA ALA A 74 21.90 1.78 -13.99
C ALA A 74 20.99 1.41 -12.81
N SER A 75 21.53 1.54 -11.60
CA SER A 75 20.78 1.43 -10.35
C SER A 75 20.65 2.83 -9.75
N VAL A 76 19.44 3.37 -9.72
CA VAL A 76 19.17 4.75 -9.29
C VAL A 76 18.42 4.74 -7.95
N PRO A 77 18.63 5.75 -7.09
CA PRO A 77 17.82 5.90 -5.89
C PRO A 77 16.31 5.96 -6.21
N GLU A 78 15.53 5.23 -5.42
CA GLU A 78 14.08 5.31 -5.45
C GLU A 78 13.64 6.69 -4.97
N VAL A 79 12.56 7.20 -5.56
CA VAL A 79 12.00 8.50 -5.15
C VAL A 79 10.54 8.30 -4.86
N ASP A 80 10.14 8.71 -3.67
CA ASP A 80 8.79 8.60 -3.16
C ASP A 80 8.13 9.98 -3.14
N ARG A 81 6.92 10.06 -3.69
CA ARG A 81 6.09 11.29 -3.71
C ARG A 81 4.73 11.09 -3.09
N CYS A 82 4.52 9.99 -2.36
CA CYS A 82 3.19 9.60 -1.88
C CYS A 82 2.60 10.62 -0.90
N LYS A 83 3.43 11.28 -0.07
CA LYS A 83 2.99 12.37 0.82
C LYS A 83 2.45 13.60 0.09
N SER A 84 2.72 13.76 -1.22
CA SER A 84 2.13 14.86 -2.02
C SER A 84 0.59 14.81 -2.06
N CYS A 85 0.01 13.60 -2.03
CA CYS A 85 -1.44 13.40 -2.00
C CYS A 85 -1.92 12.93 -0.63
N HIS A 86 -1.14 12.08 0.04
CA HIS A 86 -1.45 11.52 1.36
C HIS A 86 -0.98 12.45 2.50
N LEU A 87 -1.50 13.69 2.50
CA LEU A 87 -1.02 14.77 3.37
C LEU A 87 -1.24 14.53 4.87
N GLY A 88 -2.19 13.67 5.25
CA GLY A 88 -2.48 13.35 6.65
C GLY A 88 -1.81 12.07 7.15
N ILE A 89 -0.95 11.43 6.35
CA ILE A 89 -0.48 10.06 6.59
C ILE A 89 0.32 9.91 7.89
N ASP A 90 1.04 10.95 8.31
CA ASP A 90 1.86 10.98 9.52
C ASP A 90 1.19 11.71 10.70
N ASN A 91 -0.01 12.26 10.50
CA ASN A 91 -0.72 13.03 11.51
C ASN A 91 -1.81 12.17 12.20
N PRO A 92 -1.72 11.91 13.51
CA PRO A 92 -2.71 11.08 14.23
C PRO A 92 -4.12 11.69 14.23
N ASP A 93 -4.26 13.00 14.06
CA ASP A 93 -5.56 13.69 14.06
C ASP A 93 -6.42 13.33 12.84
N TYR A 94 -5.82 12.74 11.80
CA TYR A 94 -6.49 12.38 10.55
C TYR A 94 -6.98 10.92 10.52
N LYS A 95 -7.11 10.27 11.68
CA LYS A 95 -7.56 8.88 11.76
C LYS A 95 -8.91 8.61 11.11
N ASP A 96 -9.86 9.54 11.29
CA ASP A 96 -11.23 9.41 10.78
C ASP A 96 -11.44 10.17 9.46
N ALA A 97 -10.37 10.72 8.87
CA ALA A 97 -10.45 11.41 7.59
C ALA A 97 -10.65 10.41 6.45
N GLU A 98 -11.34 10.84 5.39
CA GLU A 98 -11.46 10.05 4.16
C GLU A 98 -10.14 9.98 3.40
N GLN A 99 -9.93 8.89 2.67
CA GLN A 99 -8.78 8.75 1.77
C GLN A 99 -8.82 9.87 0.70
N PRO A 100 -7.68 10.49 0.34
CA PRO A 100 -6.30 10.09 0.68
C PRO A 100 -5.75 10.68 1.98
N PHE A 101 -6.54 11.42 2.77
CA PHE A 101 -6.04 12.17 3.93
C PHE A 101 -5.93 11.34 5.21
N THR A 102 -6.44 10.10 5.21
CA THR A 102 -6.41 9.22 6.38
C THR A 102 -4.99 8.97 6.87
N THR A 103 -4.82 8.94 8.20
CA THR A 103 -3.54 8.60 8.84
C THR A 103 -3.13 7.13 8.64
N HIS A 104 -1.84 6.84 8.79
CA HIS A 104 -1.34 5.46 8.73
C HIS A 104 -1.81 4.66 9.95
N PRO A 105 -2.28 3.41 9.79
CA PRO A 105 -2.84 2.62 10.91
C PRO A 105 -1.84 2.35 12.04
N ASN A 106 -0.54 2.27 11.73
CA ASN A 106 0.54 2.04 12.69
C ASN A 106 1.64 3.10 12.54
N LEU A 107 1.45 4.29 13.12
CA LEU A 107 2.42 5.39 13.00
C LEU A 107 3.77 5.05 13.65
N GLU A 108 3.75 4.52 14.87
CA GLU A 108 4.96 4.24 15.65
C GLU A 108 5.89 3.22 14.98
N LEU A 109 5.32 2.27 14.23
CA LEU A 109 6.07 1.22 13.55
C LEU A 109 6.71 1.66 12.23
N TYR A 110 6.20 2.72 11.59
CA TYR A 110 6.62 3.14 10.26
C TYR A 110 7.01 4.62 10.22
N LEU A 111 6.09 5.56 10.41
CA LEU A 111 6.32 6.96 10.01
C LEU A 111 6.96 7.86 11.08
N THR A 112 7.06 7.40 12.33
CA THR A 112 7.68 8.20 13.40
C THR A 112 9.21 8.19 13.33
N SER A 113 9.87 9.22 13.85
CA SER A 113 11.33 9.28 13.94
C SER A 113 11.95 8.20 14.85
N SER A 114 11.16 7.63 15.76
CA SER A 114 11.55 6.48 16.61
C SER A 114 11.37 5.12 15.92
N SER A 115 10.73 5.11 14.76
CA SER A 115 10.48 3.90 13.98
C SER A 115 11.77 3.31 13.44
N LYS A 116 11.83 1.97 13.34
CA LYS A 116 12.89 1.29 12.56
C LYS A 116 12.67 1.39 11.05
N HIS A 117 11.51 1.87 10.62
CA HIS A 117 11.08 1.99 9.24
C HIS A 117 10.68 3.43 8.89
N THR A 118 11.47 4.42 9.29
CA THR A 118 11.18 5.85 9.07
C THR A 118 10.81 6.13 7.61
N TYR A 119 10.00 7.17 7.39
CA TYR A 119 9.60 7.56 6.04
C TYR A 119 10.80 7.99 5.20
N GLU A 120 11.77 8.66 5.82
CA GLU A 120 12.95 9.22 5.17
C GLU A 120 13.90 8.14 4.65
N ASP A 121 13.95 6.98 5.31
CA ASP A 121 14.85 5.88 4.96
C ASP A 121 14.19 4.85 4.02
N PHE A 122 12.88 4.60 4.18
CA PHE A 122 12.18 3.54 3.45
C PHE A 122 11.12 4.03 2.45
N GLY A 123 10.53 5.20 2.65
CA GLY A 123 9.39 5.68 1.87
C GLY A 123 8.18 4.73 1.87
N CYS A 124 7.15 5.07 1.10
CA CYS A 124 5.93 4.26 0.97
C CYS A 124 6.11 3.10 -0.01
N THR A 125 6.81 3.33 -1.12
CA THR A 125 6.97 2.34 -2.21
C THR A 125 7.75 1.08 -1.82
N SER A 126 8.62 1.14 -0.81
CA SER A 126 9.32 -0.05 -0.31
C SER A 126 8.33 -1.10 0.20
N CYS A 127 7.28 -0.67 0.88
CA CYS A 127 6.25 -1.53 1.46
C CYS A 127 5.05 -1.72 0.51
N HIS A 128 4.58 -0.65 -0.12
CA HIS A 128 3.37 -0.70 -0.95
C HIS A 128 3.66 -1.05 -2.42
N ALA A 129 4.91 -1.06 -2.86
CA ALA A 129 5.28 -1.07 -4.28
C ALA A 129 4.67 0.13 -5.03
N GLY A 130 4.49 0.01 -6.34
CA GLY A 130 3.95 1.07 -7.17
C GLY A 130 5.03 1.97 -7.77
N ARG A 131 4.62 3.16 -8.21
CA ARG A 131 5.49 4.11 -8.90
C ARG A 131 5.63 5.36 -8.06
N GLY A 132 6.72 5.45 -7.29
CA GLY A 132 6.95 6.55 -6.34
C GLY A 132 7.08 7.93 -6.99
N ARG A 133 7.45 7.98 -8.27
CA ARG A 133 7.47 9.21 -9.07
C ARG A 133 6.12 9.59 -9.69
N GLY A 134 5.09 8.77 -9.52
CA GLY A 134 3.73 9.01 -10.01
C GLY A 134 3.15 10.28 -9.41
N THR A 135 2.35 11.00 -10.19
CA THR A 135 1.78 12.30 -9.82
C THR A 135 0.25 12.32 -9.88
N ASP A 136 -0.36 11.20 -10.25
CA ASP A 136 -1.80 11.01 -10.29
C ASP A 136 -2.16 9.59 -9.81
N PHE A 137 -3.46 9.36 -9.62
CA PHE A 137 -3.97 8.11 -9.08
C PHE A 137 -3.54 6.88 -9.91
N THR A 138 -3.63 6.98 -11.23
CA THR A 138 -3.31 5.87 -12.13
C THR A 138 -1.81 5.72 -12.33
N SER A 139 -1.07 6.82 -12.37
CA SER A 139 0.38 6.84 -12.60
C SER A 139 1.22 6.49 -11.39
N ALA A 140 0.67 6.61 -10.18
CA ALA A 140 1.19 5.96 -8.98
C ALA A 140 0.93 4.45 -8.96
N THR A 141 0.14 3.93 -9.90
CA THR A 141 -0.21 2.52 -10.12
C THR A 141 -0.99 1.90 -8.96
N HIS A 142 -2.00 2.62 -8.46
CA HIS A 142 -2.94 2.06 -7.49
C HIS A 142 -3.61 0.81 -8.07
N THR A 143 -3.70 -0.26 -7.28
CA THR A 143 -4.31 -1.52 -7.73
C THR A 143 -5.58 -1.81 -6.93
N PRO A 144 -6.72 -2.06 -7.59
CA PRO A 144 -7.95 -2.42 -6.91
C PRO A 144 -7.81 -3.78 -6.22
N SER A 145 -8.52 -3.93 -5.10
CA SER A 145 -8.54 -5.16 -4.30
C SER A 145 -9.54 -6.19 -4.81
N SER A 146 -10.54 -5.78 -5.60
CA SER A 146 -11.58 -6.66 -6.14
C SER A 146 -12.07 -6.19 -7.52
N PRO A 147 -12.74 -7.07 -8.29
CA PRO A 147 -13.35 -6.70 -9.57
C PRO A 147 -14.40 -5.58 -9.46
N GLU A 148 -15.14 -5.54 -8.35
CA GLU A 148 -16.15 -4.51 -8.09
C GLU A 148 -15.49 -3.15 -7.85
N GLN A 149 -14.43 -3.12 -7.04
CA GLN A 149 -13.64 -1.91 -6.81
C GLN A 149 -12.95 -1.44 -8.09
N ARG A 150 -12.52 -2.37 -8.94
CA ARG A 150 -11.97 -2.05 -10.26
C ARG A 150 -12.99 -1.30 -11.11
N ALA A 151 -14.22 -1.82 -11.23
CA ALA A 151 -15.28 -1.18 -12.00
C ALA A 151 -15.63 0.21 -11.43
N GLU A 152 -15.70 0.33 -10.10
CA GLU A 152 -15.92 1.63 -9.44
C GLU A 152 -14.81 2.64 -9.78
N TRP A 153 -13.55 2.21 -9.80
CA TRP A 153 -12.42 3.09 -10.08
C TRP A 153 -12.32 3.46 -11.56
N GLU A 154 -12.66 2.55 -12.46
CA GLU A 154 -12.78 2.82 -13.90
C GLU A 154 -13.82 3.93 -14.15
N GLU A 155 -14.98 3.87 -13.47
CA GLU A 155 -16.03 4.88 -13.61
C GLU A 155 -15.69 6.21 -12.92
N LYS A 156 -15.22 6.17 -11.67
CA LYS A 156 -15.08 7.37 -10.82
C LYS A 156 -13.77 8.13 -11.06
N TYR A 157 -12.69 7.41 -11.38
CA TYR A 157 -11.34 7.96 -11.43
C TYR A 157 -10.64 7.76 -12.77
N ASP A 158 -11.36 7.27 -13.80
CA ASP A 158 -10.79 6.92 -15.11
C ASP A 158 -9.56 5.99 -14.97
N TRP A 159 -9.66 5.08 -14.00
CA TRP A 159 -8.57 4.17 -13.68
C TRP A 159 -8.35 3.16 -14.81
N HIS A 160 -7.09 2.87 -15.11
CA HIS A 160 -6.72 1.83 -16.06
C HIS A 160 -5.36 1.22 -15.69
N GLU A 161 -5.16 -0.06 -16.01
CA GLU A 161 -3.91 -0.74 -15.69
C GLU A 161 -2.73 -0.17 -16.50
N MET A 162 -1.66 0.19 -15.80
CA MET A 162 -0.43 0.67 -16.42
C MET A 162 0.43 -0.49 -16.93
N HIS A 163 0.19 -0.92 -18.16
CA HIS A 163 0.87 -2.05 -18.80
C HIS A 163 2.41 -1.95 -18.85
N HIS A 164 2.96 -0.74 -18.83
CA HIS A 164 4.41 -0.52 -18.95
C HIS A 164 5.14 -0.43 -17.60
N TRP A 165 4.43 -0.63 -16.48
CA TRP A 165 5.02 -0.61 -15.15
C TRP A 165 4.98 -2.01 -14.52
N LEU A 166 6.16 -2.61 -14.36
CA LEU A 166 6.29 -4.01 -13.94
C LEU A 166 6.00 -4.25 -12.45
N LYS A 167 5.88 -3.18 -11.65
CA LYS A 167 5.72 -3.26 -10.18
C LYS A 167 4.55 -2.37 -9.72
N PRO A 168 3.30 -2.68 -10.11
CA PRO A 168 2.14 -1.93 -9.64
C PRO A 168 2.05 -1.99 -8.11
N MET A 169 1.31 -1.06 -7.51
CA MET A 169 1.13 -1.02 -6.06
C MET A 169 0.40 -2.29 -5.61
N LEU A 170 0.77 -2.84 -4.46
CA LEU A 170 0.06 -3.98 -3.89
C LEU A 170 -1.30 -3.51 -3.38
N PRO A 171 -2.39 -4.23 -3.69
CA PRO A 171 -3.65 -4.04 -2.98
C PRO A 171 -3.43 -4.11 -1.48
N THR A 172 -4.13 -3.29 -0.70
CA THR A 172 -3.89 -3.12 0.75
C THR A 172 -3.83 -4.45 1.51
N LYS A 173 -4.68 -5.42 1.12
CA LYS A 173 -4.73 -6.77 1.71
C LYS A 173 -3.45 -7.60 1.54
N TYR A 174 -2.56 -7.22 0.64
CA TYR A 174 -1.29 -7.91 0.34
C TYR A 174 -0.06 -7.08 0.74
N SER A 175 -0.23 -5.94 1.40
CA SER A 175 0.87 -5.07 1.84
C SER A 175 1.89 -5.81 2.73
N GLU A 176 1.40 -6.69 3.63
CA GLU A 176 2.24 -7.54 4.49
C GLU A 176 3.23 -8.41 3.72
N ALA A 177 2.95 -8.76 2.45
CA ALA A 177 3.88 -9.55 1.63
C ALA A 177 5.23 -8.84 1.41
N SER A 178 5.26 -7.50 1.47
CA SER A 178 6.50 -6.74 1.33
C SER A 178 7.43 -6.84 2.54
N CYS A 179 6.93 -7.21 3.73
CA CYS A 179 7.78 -7.40 4.91
C CYS A 179 8.85 -8.47 4.65
N PHE A 180 8.51 -9.49 3.84
CA PHE A 180 9.42 -10.55 3.43
C PHE A 180 10.58 -10.08 2.51
N LYS A 181 10.59 -8.82 2.05
CA LYS A 181 11.74 -8.28 1.30
C LYS A 181 12.98 -8.18 2.19
N CYS A 182 12.80 -7.84 3.46
CA CYS A 182 13.89 -7.64 4.43
C CYS A 182 13.88 -8.71 5.53
N HIS A 183 12.71 -9.13 6.00
CA HIS A 183 12.55 -10.12 7.07
C HIS A 183 12.50 -11.55 6.52
N GLN A 184 13.43 -11.93 5.63
CA GLN A 184 13.43 -13.25 4.99
C GLN A 184 13.73 -14.39 5.97
N ASP A 185 14.58 -14.12 6.95
CA ASP A 185 15.12 -15.12 7.88
C ASP A 185 14.38 -15.16 9.23
N GLU A 186 13.27 -14.42 9.34
CA GLU A 186 12.45 -14.38 10.53
C GLU A 186 11.23 -15.30 10.38
N ALA A 187 11.05 -16.22 11.32
CA ALA A 187 9.90 -17.13 11.33
C ALA A 187 8.59 -16.45 11.74
N ASN A 188 8.68 -15.38 12.54
CA ASN A 188 7.53 -14.61 13.02
C ASN A 188 7.85 -13.12 12.90
N ILE A 189 7.06 -12.42 12.08
CA ILE A 189 7.23 -11.01 11.79
C ILE A 189 6.10 -10.25 12.51
N ALA A 190 6.48 -9.37 13.45
CA ALA A 190 5.52 -8.58 14.19
C ALA A 190 4.64 -7.74 13.25
N HIS A 191 3.33 -7.71 13.50
CA HIS A 191 2.34 -6.97 12.71
C HIS A 191 2.20 -7.43 11.24
N ALA A 192 2.65 -8.65 10.92
CA ALA A 192 2.48 -9.28 9.61
C ALA A 192 1.88 -10.69 9.76
N ASP A 193 0.71 -10.77 10.40
CA ASP A 193 0.06 -12.02 10.78
C ASP A 193 -0.28 -12.90 9.57
N LYS A 194 -0.73 -12.30 8.45
CA LYS A 194 -1.07 -13.07 7.23
C LYS A 194 0.18 -13.61 6.57
N LEU A 195 1.26 -12.82 6.53
CA LEU A 195 2.54 -13.31 6.01
C LEU A 195 3.07 -14.45 6.87
N THR A 196 3.07 -14.29 8.19
CA THR A 196 3.52 -15.32 9.15
C THR A 196 2.67 -16.59 9.03
N MET A 197 1.35 -16.45 8.88
CA MET A 197 0.45 -17.58 8.60
C MET A 197 0.82 -18.27 7.28
N GLY A 198 1.08 -17.52 6.21
CA GLY A 198 1.51 -18.06 4.92
C GLY A 198 2.82 -18.84 5.01
N LEU A 199 3.82 -18.32 5.72
CA LEU A 199 5.08 -19.02 5.98
C LEU A 199 4.87 -20.30 6.78
N THR A 200 4.01 -20.25 7.81
CA THR A 200 3.64 -21.44 8.61
C THR A 200 2.96 -22.51 7.76
N LEU A 201 2.09 -22.13 6.81
CA LEU A 201 1.45 -23.08 5.90
C LEU A 201 2.46 -23.73 4.95
N ILE A 202 3.45 -22.97 4.46
CA ILE A 202 4.52 -23.51 3.60
C ILE A 202 5.34 -24.58 4.36
N GLU A 203 5.67 -24.31 5.61
CA GLU A 203 6.42 -25.26 6.45
C GLU A 203 5.58 -26.48 6.83
N LYS A 204 4.35 -26.26 7.32
CA LYS A 204 3.45 -27.32 7.78
C LYS A 204 3.07 -28.29 6.66
N ASN A 205 2.89 -27.80 5.44
CA ASN A 205 2.62 -28.63 4.27
C ASN A 205 3.90 -29.20 3.62
N GLY A 206 5.08 -28.93 4.18
CA GLY A 206 6.35 -29.53 3.78
C GLY A 206 6.84 -29.09 2.40
N CYS A 207 6.49 -27.88 1.95
CA CYS A 207 6.87 -27.36 0.62
C CYS A 207 8.40 -27.33 0.44
N ASN A 208 9.13 -26.91 1.48
CA ASN A 208 10.60 -26.88 1.54
C ASN A 208 11.26 -28.28 1.53
N GLY A 209 10.48 -29.35 1.76
CA GLY A 209 10.97 -30.72 1.68
C GLY A 209 11.33 -31.13 0.25
N CYS A 210 10.60 -30.63 -0.75
CA CYS A 210 10.85 -30.91 -2.16
C CYS A 210 11.38 -29.70 -2.93
N HIS A 211 10.91 -28.50 -2.57
CA HIS A 211 11.29 -27.25 -3.23
C HIS A 211 12.43 -26.55 -2.50
N LYS A 212 13.23 -25.81 -3.27
CA LYS A 212 14.16 -24.85 -2.68
C LYS A 212 13.42 -23.55 -2.38
N ILE A 213 13.51 -23.09 -1.13
CA ILE A 213 13.00 -21.81 -0.67
C ILE A 213 14.16 -21.14 0.05
N LYS A 214 14.53 -19.92 -0.34
CA LYS A 214 15.82 -19.30 0.06
C LYS A 214 16.01 -19.23 1.59
N SER A 215 14.95 -18.99 2.35
CA SER A 215 14.95 -18.83 3.80
C SER A 215 14.70 -20.10 4.61
N LEU A 216 14.40 -21.23 3.95
CA LEU A 216 14.08 -22.48 4.62
C LEU A 216 15.11 -23.55 4.25
N GLU A 217 15.50 -24.36 5.24
CA GLU A 217 16.34 -25.52 4.97
C GLU A 217 15.64 -26.44 3.96
N SER A 218 16.30 -26.64 2.82
CA SER A 218 15.80 -27.47 1.74
C SER A 218 16.34 -28.88 1.90
N ARG A 219 15.45 -29.87 1.88
CA ARG A 219 15.83 -31.28 1.80
C ARG A 219 16.10 -31.65 0.34
N ARG A 220 16.28 -32.94 0.05
CA ARG A 220 16.59 -33.46 -1.30
C ARG A 220 15.71 -32.80 -2.38
N LYS A 221 16.33 -32.08 -3.32
CA LYS A 221 15.65 -31.30 -4.37
C LYS A 221 14.86 -32.21 -5.33
N ALA A 222 13.56 -32.35 -5.09
CA ALA A 222 12.64 -33.09 -5.96
C ALA A 222 11.77 -32.16 -6.82
N GLY A 223 11.61 -30.90 -6.42
CA GLY A 223 10.81 -29.89 -7.10
C GLY A 223 11.62 -28.67 -7.57
N PRO A 224 11.03 -27.80 -8.42
CA PRO A 224 11.63 -26.54 -8.86
C PRO A 224 11.98 -25.57 -7.72
N ASP A 225 12.91 -24.65 -7.99
CA ASP A 225 13.20 -23.53 -7.07
C ASP A 225 12.02 -22.56 -7.03
N LEU A 226 11.54 -22.23 -5.83
CA LEU A 226 10.43 -21.30 -5.60
C LEU A 226 10.88 -19.88 -5.25
N ALA A 227 12.19 -19.63 -5.11
CA ALA A 227 12.72 -18.35 -4.65
C ALA A 227 12.31 -17.14 -5.51
N ARG A 228 11.96 -17.35 -6.79
CA ARG A 228 11.51 -16.31 -7.73
C ARG A 228 10.25 -16.71 -8.51
N ILE A 229 9.40 -17.55 -7.90
CA ILE A 229 8.23 -18.11 -8.59
C ILE A 229 7.25 -17.03 -9.07
N ASN A 230 7.15 -15.92 -8.32
CA ASN A 230 6.30 -14.76 -8.62
C ASN A 230 6.65 -14.04 -9.92
N GLU A 231 7.83 -14.26 -10.50
CA GLU A 231 8.22 -13.66 -11.79
C GLU A 231 7.70 -14.44 -12.99
N LYS A 232 7.32 -15.71 -12.80
CA LYS A 232 6.90 -16.61 -13.88
C LYS A 232 5.40 -16.88 -13.87
N VAL A 233 4.77 -16.88 -12.70
CA VAL A 233 3.36 -17.26 -12.53
C VAL A 233 2.64 -16.25 -11.64
N ASN A 234 1.32 -16.15 -11.82
CA ASN A 234 0.46 -15.29 -11.01
C ASN A 234 -0.26 -16.09 -9.91
N LYS A 235 -0.93 -15.37 -8.99
CA LYS A 235 -1.67 -15.97 -7.87
C LYS A 235 -2.69 -17.01 -8.34
N ASP A 236 -3.46 -16.70 -9.38
CA ASP A 236 -4.53 -17.57 -9.87
C ASP A 236 -3.98 -18.88 -10.43
N TRP A 237 -2.84 -18.82 -11.13
CA TRP A 237 -2.15 -20.00 -11.61
C TRP A 237 -1.65 -20.87 -10.46
N VAL A 238 -1.04 -20.25 -9.43
CA VAL A 238 -0.55 -20.96 -8.24
C VAL A 238 -1.71 -21.64 -7.50
N ALA A 239 -2.83 -20.94 -7.30
CA ALA A 239 -4.02 -21.48 -6.66
C ALA A 239 -4.56 -22.71 -7.41
N LYS A 240 -4.70 -22.62 -8.75
CA LYS A 240 -5.15 -23.74 -9.59
C LYS A 240 -4.17 -24.91 -9.55
N TRP A 241 -2.86 -24.64 -9.60
CA TRP A 241 -1.82 -25.66 -9.56
C TRP A 241 -1.80 -26.41 -8.23
N ILE A 242 -1.88 -25.71 -7.09
CA ILE A 242 -1.88 -26.37 -5.76
C ILE A 242 -3.20 -27.15 -5.55
N LYS A 243 -4.32 -26.65 -6.09
CA LYS A 243 -5.63 -27.31 -5.99
C LYS A 243 -5.65 -28.71 -6.61
N ASP A 244 -5.15 -28.83 -7.84
CA ASP A 244 -5.02 -30.13 -8.52
C ASP A 244 -3.80 -30.17 -9.46
N PRO A 245 -2.60 -30.50 -8.93
CA PRO A 245 -1.40 -30.59 -9.74
C PRO A 245 -1.50 -31.65 -10.84
N LYS A 246 -2.18 -32.79 -10.55
CA LYS A 246 -2.28 -33.92 -11.47
C LYS A 246 -3.27 -33.68 -12.59
N GLY A 247 -4.31 -32.87 -12.34
CA GLY A 247 -5.22 -32.38 -13.37
C GLY A 247 -4.52 -31.55 -14.45
N PHE A 248 -3.48 -30.80 -14.08
CA PHE A 248 -2.64 -30.08 -15.05
C PHE A 248 -1.53 -30.97 -15.65
N ARG A 249 -0.79 -31.71 -14.81
CA ARG A 249 0.32 -32.58 -15.24
C ARG A 249 0.20 -33.95 -14.57
N HIS A 250 -0.31 -34.94 -15.29
CA HIS A 250 -0.57 -36.28 -14.77
C HIS A 250 0.68 -36.97 -14.19
N ASP A 251 1.88 -36.67 -14.70
CA ASP A 251 3.18 -37.20 -14.28
C ASP A 251 3.85 -36.37 -13.16
N THR A 252 3.19 -35.34 -12.62
CA THR A 252 3.76 -34.54 -11.53
C THR A 252 3.94 -35.37 -10.26
N ARG A 253 5.07 -35.15 -9.59
CA ARG A 253 5.37 -35.74 -8.27
C ARG A 253 4.83 -34.91 -7.11
N MET A 254 4.31 -33.71 -7.38
CA MET A 254 3.71 -32.86 -6.37
C MET A 254 2.40 -33.50 -5.87
N PRO A 255 2.23 -33.70 -4.55
CA PRO A 255 0.99 -34.25 -4.01
C PRO A 255 -0.16 -33.26 -4.17
N SER A 256 -1.39 -33.77 -4.21
CA SER A 256 -2.56 -32.92 -4.03
C SER A 256 -2.81 -32.70 -2.54
N PHE A 257 -2.99 -31.45 -2.14
CA PHE A 257 -3.25 -31.08 -0.74
C PHE A 257 -4.74 -31.05 -0.42
N PHE A 258 -5.59 -30.95 -1.44
CA PHE A 258 -7.03 -30.76 -1.31
C PHE A 258 -7.79 -31.96 -1.88
N GLY A 259 -9.02 -32.18 -1.42
CA GLY A 259 -9.86 -33.30 -1.89
C GLY A 259 -9.29 -34.68 -1.53
N GLN A 260 -8.47 -34.74 -0.48
CA GLN A 260 -7.97 -35.98 0.10
C GLN A 260 -9.01 -36.58 1.05
N SER A 261 -8.91 -37.88 1.34
CA SER A 261 -9.88 -38.58 2.20
C SER A 261 -10.01 -38.00 3.60
N ASN A 262 -9.02 -37.24 4.08
CA ASN A 262 -8.98 -36.58 5.38
C ASN A 262 -9.40 -35.09 5.34
N ASN A 263 -9.79 -34.55 4.17
CA ASN A 263 -10.23 -33.16 4.03
C ASN A 263 -11.26 -32.93 2.91
N SER A 264 -12.05 -33.97 2.60
CA SER A 264 -13.10 -33.95 1.56
C SER A 264 -14.52 -33.78 2.12
N ASP A 265 -14.69 -33.59 3.43
CA ASP A 265 -16.00 -33.28 4.01
C ASP A 265 -16.49 -31.89 3.59
N THR A 266 -17.80 -31.65 3.65
CA THR A 266 -18.43 -30.41 3.18
C THR A 266 -17.86 -29.15 3.83
N ASN A 267 -17.51 -29.20 5.12
CA ASN A 267 -16.92 -28.06 5.82
C ASN A 267 -15.48 -27.81 5.38
N SER A 268 -14.68 -28.88 5.21
CA SER A 268 -13.33 -28.77 4.67
C SER A 268 -13.32 -28.23 3.24
N VAL A 269 -14.22 -28.68 2.37
CA VAL A 269 -14.34 -28.19 0.99
C VAL A 269 -14.70 -26.70 0.97
N LEU A 270 -15.67 -26.27 1.79
CA LEU A 270 -16.02 -24.85 1.90
C LEU A 270 -14.81 -24.01 2.32
N ARG A 271 -14.02 -24.46 3.31
CA ARG A 271 -12.79 -23.78 3.72
C ARG A 271 -11.77 -23.70 2.59
N ASN A 272 -11.56 -24.81 1.88
CA ASN A 272 -10.59 -24.91 0.78
C ASN A 272 -10.95 -24.02 -0.42
N ASP A 273 -12.25 -23.70 -0.61
CA ASP A 273 -12.73 -22.87 -1.71
C ASP A 273 -12.90 -21.38 -1.32
N THR A 274 -12.85 -21.03 -0.02
CA THR A 274 -12.95 -19.65 0.47
C THR A 274 -11.60 -18.97 0.78
N GLU A 275 -10.55 -19.75 1.05
CA GLU A 275 -9.17 -19.26 1.28
C GLU A 275 -8.36 -19.11 -0.03
#